data_AF-A0A7W3MW82-F1
#
_entry.id   AF-A0A7W3MW82-F1
#
_cell.length_a   1.000
_cell.length_b   1.000
_cell.length_c   1.000
_cell.angle_alpha   90.00
_cell.angle_beta   90.00
_cell.angle_gamma   90.00
#
_symmetry.space_group_name_H-M   'P 1'
#
loop_
_entity.id
_entity.type
_entity.pdbx_description
1 polymer ?
#
loop_
_entity_poly.entity_id
_entity_poly.type
_entity_poly.pdbx_seq_one_letter_code
_entity_poly.pdbx_strand_id
1 'polypeptide(L)' 'MWPEHTFVISDTELVTVERVSGFLPVSQPAEAADYLAVWKRLTSLAVTGHKARQIITRLHDGLEA' A
#
# COMPACT_ATOMS: atom_id res chain seq x y z
N MET A 1 1.25 -2.01 16.75
CA MET A 1 -0.18 -2.33 16.57
C MET A 1 -0.38 -2.55 15.07
N TRP A 2 -0.80 -3.73 14.64
CA TRP A 2 -1.09 -4.00 13.22
C TRP A 2 -2.45 -3.37 12.88
N PRO A 3 -2.68 -2.89 11.65
CA PRO A 3 -4.02 -2.41 11.27
C PRO A 3 -5.03 -3.54 11.41
N GLU A 4 -6.18 -3.27 12.04
CA GLU A 4 -7.26 -4.27 12.15
C GLU A 4 -7.81 -4.67 10.77
N HIS A 5 -7.70 -3.77 9.79
CA HIS A 5 -8.05 -3.99 8.39
C HIS A 5 -6.88 -3.61 7.48
N THR A 6 -6.47 -4.54 6.61
CA THR A 6 -5.56 -4.31 5.49
C THR A 6 -6.30 -4.55 4.17
N PHE A 7 -5.81 -4.03 3.06
CA PHE A 7 -6.40 -4.35 1.77
C PHE A 7 -5.33 -4.40 0.68
N VAL A 8 -5.58 -5.26 -0.31
CA VAL A 8 -4.72 -5.46 -1.48
C VAL A 8 -5.54 -5.17 -2.74
N ILE A 9 -4.96 -4.37 -3.64
CA ILE A 9 -5.54 -4.02 -4.93
C ILE A 9 -4.57 -4.46 -6.01
N SER A 10 -4.98 -5.42 -6.84
CA SER A 10 -4.23 -5.86 -8.02
C SER A 10 -4.78 -5.25 -9.31
N ASP A 11 -6.10 -5.04 -9.35
CA ASP A 11 -6.84 -4.41 -10.44
C ASP A 11 -8.03 -3.61 -9.88
N THR A 12 -8.86 -3.04 -10.75
CA THR A 12 -10.04 -2.25 -10.35
C THR A 12 -11.34 -3.06 -10.33
N GLU A 13 -11.28 -4.36 -10.60
CA GLU A 13 -12.44 -5.26 -10.64
C GLU A 13 -12.66 -5.97 -9.30
N LEU A 14 -11.58 -6.23 -8.55
CA LEU A 14 -11.64 -6.89 -7.25
C LEU A 14 -10.62 -6.31 -6.25
N VAL A 15 -11.13 -5.87 -5.11
CA VAL A 15 -10.32 -5.52 -3.93
C VAL A 15 -10.49 -6.61 -2.87
N THR A 16 -9.38 -7.09 -2.32
CA THR A 16 -9.41 -8.04 -1.19
C THR A 16 -9.09 -7.32 0.10
N VAL A 17 -10.06 -7.29 1.02
CA VAL A 17 -9.90 -6.68 2.34
C VAL A 17 -9.62 -7.78 3.36
N GLU A 18 -8.45 -7.73 3.98
CA GLU A 18 -8.06 -8.61 5.07
C GLU A 18 -8.51 -8.01 6.41
N ARG A 19 -9.19 -8.83 7.20
CA ARG A 19 -9.67 -8.48 8.54
C ARG A 19 -9.21 -9.54 9.52
N VAL A 20 -9.26 -9.24 10.81
CA VAL A 20 -8.95 -10.20 11.88
C VAL A 20 -9.74 -11.51 11.74
N SER A 21 -10.97 -11.44 11.23
CA SER A 21 -11.88 -12.59 11.08
C SER A 21 -11.84 -13.30 9.73
N GLY A 22 -11.00 -12.86 8.78
CA GLY A 22 -10.94 -13.42 7.42
C GLY A 22 -10.84 -12.37 6.32
N PHE A 23 -11.07 -12.78 5.06
CA PHE A 23 -11.01 -11.89 3.90
C PHE A 23 -12.40 -11.58 3.34
N LEU A 24 -12.57 -10.35 2.85
CA LEU A 24 -13.78 -9.88 2.17
C LEU A 24 -13.43 -9.47 0.73
N PRO A 25 -13.97 -10.17 -0.29
CA PRO A 25 -13.88 -9.70 -1.66
C PRO A 25 -14.86 -8.55 -1.89
N VAL A 26 -14.37 -7.46 -2.47
CA VAL A 26 -15.14 -6.27 -2.86
C VAL A 26 -15.09 -6.13 -4.37
N SER A 27 -16.22 -6.38 -5.04
CA SER A 27 -16.34 -6.35 -6.51
C SER A 27 -17.37 -5.34 -7.03
N GLN A 28 -18.11 -4.67 -6.13
CA GLN A 28 -19.00 -3.59 -6.54
C GLN A 28 -18.16 -2.41 -7.03
N PRO A 29 -18.33 -1.91 -8.28
CA PRO A 29 -17.42 -0.93 -8.85
C PRO A 29 -17.31 0.38 -8.05
N ALA A 30 -18.41 0.84 -7.47
CA ALA A 30 -18.41 2.04 -6.63
C ALA A 30 -17.59 1.84 -5.35
N GLU A 31 -17.71 0.68 -4.71
CA GLU A 31 -16.97 0.37 -3.48
C GLU A 31 -15.48 0.13 -3.77
N ALA A 32 -15.16 -0.58 -4.86
CA ALA A 32 -13.78 -0.73 -5.31
C ALA A 32 -13.11 0.63 -5.63
N ALA A 33 -13.87 1.60 -6.16
CA ALA A 33 -13.38 2.95 -6.39
C ALA A 33 -13.03 3.69 -5.10
N ASP A 34 -13.78 3.49 -4.01
CA ASP A 34 -13.47 4.06 -2.70
C ASP A 34 -12.15 3.53 -2.15
N TYR A 35 -11.94 2.22 -2.20
CA TYR A 35 -10.67 1.59 -1.82
C TYR A 35 -9.50 2.08 -2.69
N LEU A 36 -9.70 2.24 -4.00
CA LEU A 36 -8.70 2.78 -4.90
C LEU A 36 -8.32 4.23 -4.57
N ALA A 37 -9.29 5.06 -4.17
CA ALA A 37 -9.03 6.44 -3.76
C ALA A 37 -8.15 6.49 -2.51
N VAL A 38 -8.45 5.64 -1.51
CA VAL A 38 -7.61 5.50 -0.31
C VAL A 38 -6.22 4.99 -0.66
N TRP A 39 -6.13 3.97 -1.52
CA TRP A 39 -4.84 3.44 -1.98
C TRP A 39 -3.98 4.53 -2.62
N LYS A 40 -4.53 5.30 -3.56
CA LYS A 40 -3.81 6.41 -4.23
C LYS A 40 -3.30 7.44 -3.23
N ARG A 41 -4.12 7.78 -2.23
CA ARG A 41 -3.72 8.71 -1.16
C ARG A 41 -2.54 8.14 -0.36
N LEU A 42 -2.61 6.89 0.07
CA LEU A 42 -1.56 6.27 0.88
C LEU A 42 -0.26 6.09 0.08
N THR A 43 -0.36 5.62 -1.18
CA THR A 43 0.82 5.40 -2.03
C THR A 43 1.48 6.70 -2.46
N SER A 44 0.77 7.82 -2.49
CA SER A 44 1.38 9.14 -2.73
C SER A 44 2.41 9.54 -1.66
N LEU A 45 2.35 8.95 -0.47
CA LEU A 45 3.30 9.20 0.62
C LEU A 45 4.58 8.37 0.48
N ALA A 46 4.56 7.33 -0.35
CA ALA A 46 5.70 6.43 -0.50
C ALA A 46 6.82 7.09 -1.33
N VAL A 47 8.06 6.95 -0.86
CA VAL A 47 9.23 7.29 -1.67
C VAL A 47 9.64 6.05 -2.45
N THR A 48 9.66 6.15 -3.78
CA THR A 48 9.96 5.04 -4.68
C THR A 48 11.05 5.41 -5.69
N GLY A 49 11.54 4.41 -6.43
CA GLY A 49 12.49 4.60 -7.54
C GLY A 49 13.82 5.21 -7.12
N HIS A 50 14.33 6.13 -7.95
CA HIS A 50 15.67 6.72 -7.78
C HIS A 50 15.84 7.42 -6.42
N LYS A 51 14.82 8.13 -5.95
CA LYS A 51 14.86 8.82 -4.66
C LYS A 51 14.98 7.84 -3.49
N ALA A 52 14.26 6.71 -3.54
CA ALA A 52 14.40 5.66 -2.54
C ALA A 52 15.80 5.06 -2.55
N ARG A 53 16.34 4.77 -3.74
CA ARG A 53 17.71 4.27 -3.92
C ARG A 53 18.75 5.19 -3.29
N GLN A 54 18.65 6.50 -3.53
CA GLN A 54 19.56 7.51 -2.96
C GLN A 54 19.53 7.52 -1.43
N ILE A 55 18.33 7.47 -0.83
CA ILE A 55 18.19 7.43 0.65
C ILE A 55 18.87 6.18 1.22
N ILE A 56 18.63 5.01 0.62
CA ILE A 56 19.20 3.75 1.08
C ILE A 56 20.73 3.76 0.96
N THR A 57 21.27 4.18 -0.19
CA THR A 57 22.72 4.25 -0.40
C THR A 57 23.38 5.22 0.57
N ARG A 58 22.81 6.42 0.75
CA ARG A 58 23.35 7.41 1.70
C ARG A 58 23.41 6.86 3.13
N LEU A 59 22.38 6.13 3.57
CA LEU A 59 22.37 5.54 4.90
C LEU A 59 23.39 4.41 5.02
N HIS A 60 23.51 3.57 3.99
CA HIS A 60 24.50 2.50 3.95
C HIS A 60 25.93 3.06 4.07
N ASP A 61 26.29 4.04 3.25
CA ASP A 61 27.62 4.63 3.26
C ASP A 61 27.95 5.29 4.60
N GLY A 62 26.95 5.84 5.29
CA GLY A 62 27.12 6.44 6.61
C GLY A 62 27.22 5.45 7.77
N LEU A 63 26.84 4.18 7.56
CA LEU A 63 26.99 3.11 8.57
C LEU A 63 28.37 2.43 8.48
N GLU A 64 29.02 2.49 7.32
CA GLU A 64 30.34 1.89 7.06
C GLU A 64 31.51 2.87 7.34
N ALA A 65 31.21 4.08 7.84
CA ALA A 65 32.17 5.14 8.17
C ALA A 65 32.43 5.23 9.68
#